data_AF-A0A5D2L2E3-F1
#
_entry.id   AF-A0A5D2L2E3-F1
#
_cell.length_a   1.000
_cell.length_b   1.000
_cell.length_c   1.000
_cell.angle_alpha   90.00
_cell.angle_beta   90.00
_cell.angle_gamma   90.00
#
_symmetry.space_group_name_H-M   'P 1'
#
loop_
_entity.id
_entity.type
_entity.pdbx_description
1 polymer ?
#
loop_
_entity_poly.entity_id
_entity_poly.type
_entity_poly.pdbx_seq_one_letter_code
_entity_poly.pdbx_strand_id
1 'polypeptide(L)'
;MATRLQFENSCEVGVFSKLTNAYCLVAIGGSENFYSAFESELADVIPVIKTSLGGTRIIGRLCAGNKNGLLVPHTTTDQELQHLRNSLPDQVVVQRIEEKLSALGNCIACNDHVALTHTDLDRKFSGKQLPEIFLLGATVHFQTEVAWFILTHPLKTWMSFRRFFRFHWWLAPSTVGVK
;
A
#
# COMPACT_ATOMS: atom_id res chain seq x y z
N MET A 1 15.94 -15.96 -5.76
CA MET A 1 17.19 -15.16 -5.64
C MET A 1 16.80 -13.73 -5.28
N ALA A 2 17.63 -12.97 -4.58
CA ALA A 2 17.36 -11.56 -4.30
C ALA A 2 18.26 -10.68 -5.18
N THR A 3 17.67 -9.95 -6.13
CA THR A 3 18.38 -9.11 -7.09
C THR A 3 18.38 -7.67 -6.61
N ARG A 4 19.54 -7.01 -6.65
CA ARG A 4 19.67 -5.59 -6.27
C ARG A 4 19.41 -4.72 -7.49
N LEU A 5 18.50 -3.77 -7.34
CA LEU A 5 18.13 -2.84 -8.40
C LEU A 5 18.07 -1.42 -7.86
N GLN A 6 18.28 -0.47 -8.77
CA GLN A 6 18.18 0.95 -8.51
C GLN A 6 17.35 1.57 -9.63
N PHE A 7 16.37 2.39 -9.25
CA PHE A 7 15.58 3.15 -10.21
C PHE A 7 16.21 4.52 -10.35
N GLU A 8 16.80 4.82 -11.51
CA GLU A 8 17.65 5.99 -11.72
C GLU A 8 18.77 6.01 -10.65
N ASN A 9 18.65 6.88 -9.65
CA ASN A 9 19.57 6.98 -8.51
C ASN A 9 18.92 6.66 -7.15
N SER A 10 17.68 6.17 -7.14
CA SER A 10 16.96 5.83 -5.91
C SER A 10 17.03 4.35 -5.59
N CYS A 11 17.35 4.03 -4.34
CA CYS A 11 17.31 2.66 -3.80
C CYS A 11 15.87 2.21 -3.45
N GLU A 12 14.87 3.10 -3.56
CA GLU A 12 13.49 2.82 -3.16
C GLU A 12 12.68 2.15 -4.29
N VAL A 13 13.10 0.96 -4.70
CA VAL A 13 12.48 0.22 -5.82
C VAL A 13 10.97 0.00 -5.62
N GLY A 14 10.54 -0.24 -4.37
CA GLY A 14 9.12 -0.44 -4.02
C GLY A 14 8.23 0.80 -4.18
N VAL A 15 8.81 1.98 -4.41
CA VAL A 15 8.04 3.18 -4.74
C VAL A 15 7.66 3.21 -6.21
N PHE A 16 8.51 2.67 -7.07
CA PHE A 16 8.38 2.70 -8.53
C PHE A 16 7.88 1.38 -9.12
N SER A 17 7.72 0.34 -8.31
CA SER A 17 7.25 -0.96 -8.74
C SER A 17 6.27 -1.56 -7.75
N LYS A 18 5.35 -2.38 -8.25
CA LYS A 18 4.46 -3.19 -7.44
C LYS A 18 4.54 -4.62 -7.92
N LEU A 19 4.95 -5.53 -7.04
CA LEU A 19 5.05 -6.95 -7.34
C LEU A 19 3.92 -7.70 -6.61
N THR A 20 3.19 -8.53 -7.35
CA THR A 20 2.20 -9.46 -6.82
C THR A 20 2.44 -10.85 -7.40
N ASN A 21 1.69 -11.85 -6.94
CA ASN A 21 1.81 -13.21 -7.43
C ASN A 21 1.27 -13.40 -8.87
N ALA A 22 0.46 -12.49 -9.39
CA ALA A 22 -0.17 -12.62 -10.71
C ALA A 22 0.24 -11.54 -11.72
N TYR A 23 0.74 -10.40 -11.28
CA TYR A 23 1.18 -9.31 -12.16
C TYR A 23 2.26 -8.46 -11.49
N CYS A 24 3.09 -7.82 -12.30
CA CYS A 24 4.05 -6.82 -11.86
C CYS A 24 3.75 -5.49 -12.55
N LEU A 25 3.67 -4.41 -11.78
CA LEU A 25 3.55 -3.05 -12.29
C LEU A 25 4.89 -2.35 -12.15
N VAL A 26 5.29 -1.64 -13.20
CA VAL A 26 6.54 -0.88 -13.24
C VAL A 26 6.27 0.53 -13.72
N ALA A 27 6.88 1.53 -13.07
CA ALA A 27 6.74 2.92 -13.45
C ALA A 27 7.29 3.16 -14.86
N ILE A 28 6.58 3.97 -15.64
CA ILE A 28 7.09 4.49 -16.92
C ILE A 28 8.25 5.47 -16.65
N GLY A 29 9.25 5.45 -17.53
CA GLY A 29 10.40 6.35 -17.48
C GLY A 29 11.59 5.85 -16.66
N GLY A 30 11.64 4.56 -16.32
CA GLY A 30 12.86 3.91 -15.83
C GLY A 30 13.91 3.68 -16.91
N SER A 31 15.14 3.38 -16.48
CA SER A 31 16.22 2.93 -17.38
C SER A 31 15.97 1.52 -17.89
N GLU A 32 16.53 1.17 -19.04
CA GLU A 32 16.45 -0.20 -19.58
C GLU A 32 16.98 -1.24 -18.60
N ASN A 33 18.08 -0.92 -17.90
CA ASN A 33 18.64 -1.78 -16.86
C ASN A 33 17.61 -2.17 -15.79
N PHE A 34 16.70 -1.26 -15.43
CA PHE A 34 15.64 -1.54 -14.47
C PHE A 34 14.64 -2.54 -15.06
N TYR A 35 14.14 -2.28 -16.27
CA TYR A 35 13.17 -3.17 -16.92
C TYR A 35 13.75 -4.55 -17.22
N SER A 36 14.98 -4.62 -17.75
CA SER A 36 15.63 -5.87 -18.10
C SER A 36 15.76 -6.81 -16.90
N ALA A 37 15.94 -6.28 -15.69
CA ALA A 37 16.02 -7.11 -14.49
C ALA A 37 14.67 -7.67 -14.02
N PHE A 38 13.56 -6.94 -14.22
CA PHE A 38 12.24 -7.49 -13.99
C PHE A 38 11.89 -8.49 -15.09
N GLU A 39 12.15 -8.15 -16.35
CA GLU A 39 11.88 -9.02 -17.49
C GLU A 39 12.71 -10.32 -17.43
N SER A 40 13.99 -10.27 -17.03
CA SER A 40 14.83 -11.48 -16.94
C SER A 40 14.36 -12.49 -15.88
N GLU A 41 13.72 -12.03 -14.81
CA GLU A 41 13.29 -12.89 -13.70
C GLU A 41 11.79 -13.24 -13.77
N LEU A 42 10.97 -12.35 -14.32
CA LEU A 42 9.51 -12.45 -14.24
C LEU A 42 8.83 -12.70 -15.58
N ALA A 43 9.45 -12.40 -16.72
CA ALA A 43 8.75 -12.44 -18.01
C ALA A 43 8.15 -13.81 -18.35
N ASP A 44 8.74 -14.90 -17.83
CA ASP A 44 8.27 -16.27 -18.09
C ASP A 44 7.03 -16.63 -17.27
N VAL A 45 6.77 -15.95 -16.14
CA VAL A 45 5.73 -16.35 -15.16
C VAL A 45 4.65 -15.29 -14.99
N ILE A 46 5.02 -14.01 -15.00
CA ILE A 46 4.17 -12.90 -14.59
C ILE A 46 4.29 -11.75 -15.60
N PRO A 47 3.17 -11.17 -16.09
CA PRO A 47 3.22 -10.02 -16.96
C PRO A 47 3.79 -8.78 -16.25
N VAL A 48 4.80 -8.16 -16.87
CA VAL A 48 5.43 -6.91 -16.43
C VAL A 48 4.79 -5.74 -17.20
N ILE A 49 3.98 -4.94 -16.50
CA ILE A 49 3.17 -3.89 -17.10
C ILE A 49 3.76 -2.52 -16.78
N LYS A 50 4.11 -1.77 -17.81
CA LYS A 50 4.67 -0.41 -17.69
C LYS A 50 3.52 0.58 -17.65
N THR A 51 3.34 1.27 -16.53
CA THR A 51 2.19 2.17 -16.33
C THR A 51 2.54 3.39 -15.47
N SER A 52 1.75 4.45 -15.62
CA SER A 52 1.71 5.59 -14.71
C SER A 52 0.36 5.61 -14.02
N LEU A 53 0.31 6.23 -12.84
CA LEU A 53 -0.95 6.47 -12.13
C LEU A 53 -1.09 7.97 -11.88
N GLY A 54 -2.11 8.58 -12.49
CA GLY A 54 -2.35 10.02 -12.41
C GLY A 54 -1.17 10.83 -12.96
N GLY A 55 -0.50 10.33 -14.01
CA GLY A 55 0.68 10.96 -14.59
C GLY A 55 1.93 10.94 -13.69
N THR A 56 1.92 10.16 -12.61
CA THR A 56 3.08 10.03 -11.71
C THR A 56 3.79 8.69 -11.88
N ARG A 57 5.08 8.67 -11.50
CA ARG A 57 5.95 7.50 -11.56
C ARG A 57 5.95 6.68 -10.25
N ILE A 58 5.27 7.15 -9.20
CA ILE A 58 5.30 6.54 -7.86
C ILE A 58 4.22 5.47 -7.68
N ILE A 59 4.14 4.54 -8.64
CA ILE A 59 3.04 3.57 -8.71
C ILE A 59 2.95 2.67 -7.48
N GLY A 60 4.07 2.22 -6.91
CA GLY A 60 4.10 1.27 -5.81
C GLY A 60 3.52 1.82 -4.50
N ARG A 61 3.61 3.15 -4.32
CA ARG A 61 2.99 3.87 -3.21
C ARG A 61 1.52 4.18 -3.45
N LEU A 62 1.15 4.44 -4.70
CA LEU A 62 -0.22 4.84 -5.05
C LEU A 62 -1.19 3.68 -5.13
N CYS A 63 -0.72 2.47 -5.44
CA CYS A 63 -1.59 1.30 -5.57
C CYS A 63 -1.33 0.24 -4.49
N ALA A 64 -2.38 -0.52 -4.21
CA ALA A 64 -2.34 -1.72 -3.39
C ALA A 64 -3.07 -2.84 -4.15
N GLY A 65 -2.59 -4.06 -4.08
CA GLY A 65 -3.18 -5.15 -4.84
C GLY A 65 -2.55 -6.49 -4.53
N ASN A 66 -3.27 -7.54 -4.90
CA ASN A 66 -2.86 -8.93 -4.80
C ASN A 66 -3.27 -9.67 -6.07
N LYS A 67 -3.17 -11.01 -6.10
CA LYS A 67 -3.51 -11.78 -7.30
C LYS A 67 -4.96 -11.67 -7.79
N ASN A 68 -5.89 -11.24 -6.94
CA ASN A 68 -7.32 -11.18 -7.22
C ASN A 68 -7.77 -9.76 -7.60
N GLY A 69 -7.03 -8.72 -7.21
CA GLY A 69 -7.47 -7.35 -7.45
C GLY A 69 -6.39 -6.29 -7.30
N LEU A 70 -6.60 -5.17 -7.98
CA LEU A 70 -5.76 -3.99 -7.96
C LEU A 70 -6.59 -2.76 -7.60
N LEU A 71 -6.19 -2.07 -6.54
CA LEU A 71 -6.76 -0.81 -6.10
C LEU A 71 -5.90 0.33 -6.60
N VAL A 72 -6.53 1.24 -7.34
CA VAL A 72 -5.91 2.46 -7.89
C VAL A 72 -6.58 3.71 -7.31
N PRO A 73 -5.85 4.81 -7.16
CA PRO A 73 -6.42 6.05 -6.64
C PRO A 73 -7.41 6.66 -7.64
N HIS A 74 -8.31 7.52 -7.14
CA HIS A 74 -9.24 8.28 -8.00
C HIS A 74 -8.54 9.21 -9.01
N THR A 75 -7.28 9.60 -8.74
CA THR A 75 -6.48 10.45 -9.64
C THR A 75 -6.03 9.75 -10.93
N THR A 76 -6.19 8.42 -11.02
CA THR A 76 -5.83 7.64 -12.21
C THR A 76 -6.74 7.98 -13.38
N THR A 77 -6.15 8.29 -14.52
CA THR A 77 -6.89 8.66 -15.75
C THR A 77 -7.61 7.45 -16.36
N ASP A 78 -8.62 7.69 -17.19
CA ASP A 78 -9.36 6.61 -17.88
C ASP A 78 -8.49 5.85 -18.87
N GLN A 79 -7.52 6.52 -19.49
CA GLN A 79 -6.55 5.90 -20.39
C GLN A 79 -5.64 4.91 -19.64
N GLU A 80 -5.09 5.33 -18.49
CA GLU A 80 -4.26 4.46 -17.63
C GLU A 80 -5.08 3.26 -17.12
N LEU A 81 -6.33 3.48 -16.73
CA LEU A 81 -7.19 2.41 -16.24
C LEU A 81 -7.53 1.40 -17.35
N GLN A 82 -7.84 1.88 -18.56
CA GLN A 82 -8.08 0.99 -19.70
C GLN A 82 -6.82 0.20 -20.06
N HIS A 83 -5.65 0.83 -20.04
CA HIS A 83 -4.38 0.16 -20.25
C HIS A 83 -4.13 -0.96 -19.24
N LEU A 84 -4.40 -0.70 -17.96
CA LEU A 84 -4.31 -1.73 -16.90
C LEU A 84 -5.26 -2.89 -17.17
N ARG A 85 -6.54 -2.62 -17.49
CA ARG A 85 -7.52 -3.68 -17.78
C ARG A 85 -7.15 -4.53 -18.99
N ASN A 86 -6.52 -3.94 -20.00
CA ASN A 86 -6.10 -4.67 -21.20
C ASN A 86 -4.84 -5.51 -20.97
N SER A 87 -4.00 -5.14 -20.01
CA SER A 87 -2.69 -5.76 -19.77
C SER A 87 -2.70 -6.76 -18.62
N LEU A 88 -3.64 -6.61 -17.69
CA LEU A 88 -3.83 -7.51 -16.55
C LEU A 88 -4.63 -8.75 -16.97
N PRO A 89 -4.39 -9.90 -16.32
CA PRO A 89 -5.20 -11.09 -16.54
C PRO A 89 -6.64 -10.86 -16.06
N ASP A 90 -7.62 -11.45 -16.76
CA ASP A 90 -9.06 -11.23 -16.54
C ASP A 90 -9.55 -11.52 -15.11
N GLN A 91 -8.81 -12.35 -14.37
CA GLN A 91 -9.08 -12.67 -12.97
C GLN A 91 -8.85 -11.50 -12.01
N VAL A 92 -8.06 -10.49 -12.42
CA VAL A 92 -7.70 -9.35 -11.57
C VAL A 92 -8.70 -8.23 -11.76
N VAL A 93 -9.46 -7.91 -10.71
CA VAL A 93 -10.41 -6.81 -10.74
C VAL A 93 -9.70 -5.49 -10.43
N VAL A 94 -9.78 -4.52 -11.35
CA VAL A 94 -9.23 -3.17 -11.18
C VAL A 94 -10.31 -2.20 -10.72
N GLN A 95 -10.14 -1.64 -9.52
CA GLN A 95 -11.10 -0.73 -8.89
C GLN A 95 -10.45 0.61 -8.54
N ARG A 96 -11.16 1.72 -8.80
CA ARG A 96 -10.77 3.05 -8.30
C ARG A 96 -11.35 3.30 -6.92
N ILE A 97 -10.50 3.76 -6.01
CA ILE A 97 -10.90 4.13 -4.65
C ILE A 97 -10.62 5.62 -4.42
N GLU A 98 -11.59 6.30 -3.78
CA GLU A 98 -11.42 7.66 -3.30
C GLU A 98 -10.87 7.65 -1.86
N GLU A 99 -9.56 7.85 -1.72
CA GLU A 99 -8.92 8.02 -0.42
C GLU A 99 -8.44 9.46 -0.22
N LYS A 100 -8.68 10.04 0.96
CA LYS A 100 -8.27 11.42 1.34
C LYS A 100 -7.20 11.47 2.43
N LEU A 101 -6.72 10.33 2.92
CA LEU A 101 -5.80 10.27 4.06
C LEU A 101 -4.35 10.18 3.60
N SER A 102 -4.01 9.17 2.81
CA SER A 102 -2.70 9.03 2.18
C SER A 102 -2.81 8.24 0.87
N ALA A 103 -1.67 7.83 0.33
CA ALA A 103 -1.60 6.93 -0.80
C ALA A 103 -1.97 5.50 -0.38
N LEU A 104 -2.76 4.79 -1.20
CA LEU A 104 -3.30 3.46 -0.87
C LEU A 104 -2.21 2.45 -0.49
N GLY A 105 -1.06 2.48 -1.18
CA GLY A 105 0.07 1.59 -0.91
C GLY A 105 0.80 1.87 0.41
N ASN A 106 0.59 3.03 1.03
CA ASN A 106 1.08 3.32 2.38
C ASN A 106 0.09 2.90 3.46
N CYS A 107 -1.21 2.94 3.16
CA CYS A 107 -2.27 2.64 4.11
C CYS A 107 -2.67 1.16 4.13
N ILE A 108 -2.35 0.42 3.07
CA ILE A 108 -2.78 -0.96 2.85
C ILE A 108 -1.55 -1.83 2.56
N ALA A 109 -1.29 -2.78 3.44
CA ALA A 109 -0.33 -3.85 3.23
C ALA A 109 -1.09 -5.17 3.09
N CYS A 110 -1.09 -5.76 1.90
CA CYS A 110 -1.89 -6.94 1.59
C CYS A 110 -1.04 -8.09 1.04
N ASN A 111 -1.43 -9.30 1.41
CA ASN A 111 -1.07 -10.54 0.73
C ASN A 111 -2.34 -11.20 0.15
N ASP A 112 -2.22 -12.44 -0.34
CA ASP A 112 -3.35 -13.16 -0.95
C ASP A 112 -4.44 -13.61 0.06
N HIS A 113 -4.14 -13.60 1.35
CA HIS A 113 -4.99 -14.15 2.42
C HIS A 113 -5.43 -13.11 3.47
N VAL A 114 -4.62 -12.08 3.69
CA VAL A 114 -4.71 -11.11 4.77
C VAL A 114 -4.32 -9.73 4.25
N ALA A 115 -5.10 -8.72 4.63
CA ALA A 115 -4.79 -7.32 4.38
C ALA A 115 -4.76 -6.54 5.70
N LEU A 116 -3.67 -5.83 5.95
CA LEU A 116 -3.54 -4.88 7.04
C LEU A 116 -3.88 -3.49 6.53
N THR A 117 -4.82 -2.83 7.19
CA THR A 117 -5.26 -1.48 6.82
C THR A 117 -5.24 -0.55 8.01
N HIS A 118 -5.02 0.74 7.74
CA HIS A 118 -5.10 1.77 8.77
C HIS A 118 -6.54 1.92 9.29
N THR A 119 -6.73 2.05 10.61
CA THR A 119 -8.07 2.13 11.24
C THR A 119 -8.91 3.31 10.78
N ASP A 120 -8.30 4.45 10.41
CA ASP A 120 -9.06 5.59 9.87
C ASP A 120 -9.70 5.30 8.50
N LEU A 121 -9.29 4.23 7.80
CA LEU A 121 -9.98 3.77 6.60
C LEU A 121 -11.34 3.15 6.94
N ASP A 122 -11.44 2.41 8.04
CA ASP A 122 -12.66 1.70 8.49
C ASP A 122 -13.89 2.64 8.59
N ARG A 123 -13.69 3.84 9.14
CA ARG A 123 -14.75 4.85 9.29
C ARG A 123 -15.32 5.40 7.98
N LYS A 124 -14.59 5.27 6.87
CA LYS A 124 -15.05 5.71 5.54
C LYS A 124 -15.62 4.56 4.72
N PHE A 125 -15.13 3.33 4.91
CA PHE A 125 -15.59 2.15 4.18
C PHE A 125 -16.87 1.52 4.75
N SER A 126 -17.22 1.80 6.00
CA SER A 126 -18.39 1.31 6.74
C SER A 126 -19.77 1.62 6.13
N GLY A 127 -19.83 2.40 5.05
CA GLY A 127 -21.07 2.70 4.34
C GLY A 127 -21.36 1.82 3.13
N LYS A 128 -20.47 1.76 2.13
CA LYS A 128 -20.77 1.17 0.80
C LYS A 128 -19.55 0.64 -0.01
N GLN A 129 -18.32 0.69 0.49
CA GLN A 129 -17.11 0.31 -0.28
C GLN A 129 -16.25 -0.79 0.37
N LEU A 130 -16.66 -1.35 1.51
CA LEU A 130 -16.09 -2.58 2.08
C LEU A 130 -16.01 -3.80 1.12
N PRO A 131 -16.95 -4.04 0.17
CA PRO A 131 -16.81 -5.19 -0.74
C PRO A 131 -15.65 -5.06 -1.73
N GLU A 132 -15.09 -3.85 -1.95
CA GLU A 132 -14.01 -3.63 -2.91
C GLU A 132 -12.64 -4.03 -2.37
N ILE A 133 -12.39 -3.84 -1.07
CA ILE A 133 -11.21 -4.40 -0.38
C ILE A 133 -11.34 -5.93 -0.27
N PHE A 134 -12.57 -6.45 -0.18
CA PHE A 134 -12.87 -7.88 -0.22
C PHE A 134 -12.69 -8.52 -1.60
N LEU A 135 -12.52 -7.73 -2.69
CA LEU A 135 -12.13 -8.26 -4.01
C LEU A 135 -10.73 -8.89 -3.99
N LEU A 136 -9.91 -8.55 -2.99
CA LEU A 136 -8.63 -9.21 -2.75
C LEU A 136 -8.83 -10.64 -2.19
N GLY A 137 -10.02 -11.04 -1.73
CA GLY A 137 -10.25 -12.33 -1.07
C GLY A 137 -9.48 -12.49 0.24
N ALA A 138 -9.01 -11.38 0.81
CA ALA A 138 -8.14 -11.33 1.97
C ALA A 138 -8.91 -10.88 3.22
N THR A 139 -8.65 -11.52 4.35
CA THR A 139 -9.20 -11.13 5.66
C THR A 139 -8.58 -9.80 6.06
N VAL A 140 -9.41 -8.78 6.26
CA VAL A 140 -8.95 -7.44 6.60
C VAL A 140 -8.78 -7.32 8.11
N HIS A 141 -7.57 -7.02 8.56
CA HIS A 141 -7.29 -6.65 9.93
C HIS A 141 -6.89 -5.18 9.99
N PHE A 142 -7.55 -4.44 10.87
CA PHE A 142 -7.18 -3.06 11.12
C PHE A 142 -6.05 -3.02 12.15
N GLN A 143 -4.90 -2.52 11.75
CA GLN A 143 -3.75 -2.38 12.62
C GLN A 143 -3.23 -0.94 12.52
N THR A 144 -3.27 -0.23 13.66
CA THR A 144 -2.88 1.18 13.75
C THR A 144 -1.38 1.40 13.61
N GLU A 145 -0.57 0.44 14.07
CA GLU A 145 0.86 0.64 14.25
C GLU A 145 1.63 -0.65 13.94
N VAL A 146 2.60 -0.54 13.04
CA VAL A 146 3.72 -1.46 12.94
C VAL A 146 4.93 -0.68 13.46
N ALA A 147 5.50 -1.13 14.58
CA ALA A 147 6.62 -0.46 15.25
C ALA A 147 6.38 1.04 15.58
N TRP A 148 5.20 1.40 16.09
CA TRP A 148 4.81 2.77 16.49
C TRP A 148 4.81 3.82 15.35
N PHE A 149 4.99 3.41 14.10
CA PHE A 149 4.99 4.33 12.96
C PHE A 149 3.62 4.36 12.30
N ILE A 150 2.99 5.53 12.29
CA ILE A 150 1.86 5.84 11.42
C ILE A 150 2.45 6.46 10.15
N LEU A 151 2.31 5.80 9.00
CA LEU A 151 2.81 6.27 7.70
C LEU A 151 2.07 7.51 7.14
N THR A 152 1.22 8.15 7.95
CA THR A 152 0.48 9.37 7.61
C THR A 152 0.98 10.57 8.42
N HIS A 153 0.69 11.79 7.93
CA HIS A 153 1.28 13.08 8.37
C HIS A 153 1.64 13.19 9.89
N PRO A 154 2.79 13.83 10.23
CA PRO A 154 3.31 13.92 11.60
C PRO A 154 2.42 14.72 12.59
N LEU A 155 1.39 15.41 12.11
CA LEU A 155 0.51 16.24 12.94
C LEU A 155 -0.47 15.41 13.80
N LYS A 156 -0.84 14.19 13.40
CA LYS A 156 -1.72 13.32 14.21
C LYS A 156 -0.97 12.55 15.30
N THR A 157 0.30 12.25 15.11
CA THR A 157 1.15 11.50 16.05
C THR A 157 1.28 12.23 17.40
N TRP A 158 1.35 13.57 17.37
CA TRP A 158 1.47 14.41 18.57
C TRP A 158 0.22 14.41 19.46
N MET A 159 -0.99 14.24 18.89
CA MET A 159 -2.22 14.20 19.70
C MET A 159 -2.38 12.88 20.46
N SER A 160 -1.91 11.75 19.91
CA SER A 160 -1.93 10.47 20.61
C SER A 160 -0.86 10.41 21.72
N PHE A 161 0.29 11.07 21.51
CA PHE A 161 1.38 11.15 22.49
C PHE A 161 0.97 11.78 23.84
N ARG A 162 0.07 12.78 23.82
CA ARG A 162 -0.45 13.41 25.05
C ARG A 162 -1.41 12.51 25.84
N ARG A 163 -2.01 11.49 25.22
CA ARG A 163 -2.89 10.54 25.91
C ARG A 163 -2.11 9.43 26.62
N PHE A 164 -0.95 9.04 26.09
CA PHE A 164 -0.10 8.00 26.68
C PHE A 164 0.63 8.50 27.94
N PHE A 165 1.15 9.73 27.93
CA PHE A 165 1.78 10.33 29.12
C PHE A 165 0.80 10.58 30.28
N ARG A 166 -0.51 10.68 30.02
CA ARG A 166 -1.52 10.85 31.07
C ARG A 166 -1.89 9.55 31.78
N PHE A 167 -1.60 8.39 31.18
CA PHE A 167 -1.87 7.08 31.78
C PHE A 167 -0.72 6.59 32.68
N HIS A 168 0.52 7.05 32.42
CA HIS A 168 1.68 6.60 33.19
C HIS A 168 1.89 7.35 34.52
N TRP A 169 1.03 8.32 34.86
CA TRP A 169 1.05 9.03 36.15
C TRP A 169 -0.09 8.65 37.09
N TRP A 170 -0.89 7.63 36.76
CA TRP A 170 -2.03 7.20 37.58
C TRP A 170 -1.89 5.77 38.16
N LEU A 171 -0.71 5.16 38.01
CA LEU A 171 -0.35 3.87 38.62
C LEU A 171 0.93 4.03 39.46
N ALA A 172 0.85 4.82 40.52
CA ALA A 172 1.77 4.73 41.65
C ALA A 172 0.91 4.44 42.90
N PRO A 173 0.94 3.22 43.45
CA PRO A 173 0.17 2.89 44.65
C PRO A 173 0.80 3.53 45.90
N SER A 174 -0.07 4.13 46.69
CA SER A 174 0.11 4.47 48.10
C SER A 174 0.34 3.20 48.95
N THR A 175 1.40 3.20 49.77
CA THR A 175 1.45 2.82 51.22
C THR A 175 2.91 2.63 51.69
N VAL A 176 3.44 3.49 52.59
CA VAL A 176 3.66 3.29 54.06
C VAL A 176 5.07 2.79 54.41
N GLY A 177 5.76 3.45 55.35
CA GLY A 177 6.86 2.83 56.10
C GLY A 177 7.85 3.79 56.79
N VAL A 178 7.57 4.10 58.04
CA VAL A 178 8.43 4.74 59.06
C VAL A 178 9.85 4.15 59.12
N LYS A 179 10.88 5.01 59.05
CA LYS A 179 12.00 5.08 60.01
C LYS A 179 12.81 6.36 59.80
#